data_AF-A0A1Y1N1Y3-F1
#
_entry.id   AF-A0A1Y1N1Y3-F1
#
_cell.length_a   1.000
_cell.length_b   1.000
_cell.length_c   1.000
_cell.angle_alpha   90.00
_cell.angle_beta   90.00
_cell.angle_gamma   90.00
#
_symmetry.space_group_name_H-M   'P 1'
#
loop_
_entity.id
_entity.type
_entity.pdbx_description
1 polymer ?
#
loop_
_entity_poly.entity_id
_entity_poly.type
_entity_poly.pdbx_seq_one_letter_code
_entity_poly.pdbx_strand_id
1 'polypeptide(L)'
;MLGLNLWDYVFIRTCILVLHSIAPLSIIYSLVSVAVPLPVYPPRFLQVWLALEAIFYLVIYLPLRKYLQRPAKHPALLSRDDRRKLFWRCHNSIHDPIQYLRKWFRGASDADIKRENVKDFFRWAFLNTGDPDLAYEEELEEYATEMERLLGREIEPGRGNAKCFRLTLDKVEMSHRSLTWYLCIFVVDTVASISLMYHSFDFHRISFLGILSVFPFRPLSVFAKSNSQVKKLTYWHRPHTSKTKLPVLFIHGIGVGLYPYINFLADINAEGCQDSSDGQVGIIAIEIMSISSRITLTMTDGPTVQSGNGGLTNSLV
;
A
#
# COMPACT_ATOMS: atom_id res chain seq x y z
N MET A 1 -12.16 -15.08 9.93
CA MET A 1 -12.72 -13.77 9.57
C MET A 1 -12.96 -13.00 10.87
N LEU A 2 -12.34 -11.83 11.04
CA LEU A 2 -12.50 -10.98 12.22
C LEU A 2 -13.89 -10.32 12.21
N GLY A 3 -14.60 -10.33 13.35
CA GLY A 3 -15.80 -9.49 13.55
C GLY A 3 -17.16 -10.12 13.26
N LEU A 4 -17.28 -11.46 13.26
CA LEU A 4 -18.59 -12.13 13.15
C LEU A 4 -19.35 -12.17 14.49
N ASN A 5 -18.63 -12.08 15.62
CA ASN A 5 -19.23 -12.05 16.95
C ASN A 5 -19.18 -10.64 17.56
N LEU A 6 -20.14 -10.32 18.42
CA LEU A 6 -20.25 -9.00 19.08
C LEU A 6 -18.99 -8.68 19.92
N TRP A 7 -18.37 -9.68 20.54
CA TRP A 7 -17.20 -9.52 21.39
C TRP A 7 -15.96 -9.09 20.60
N ASP A 8 -15.71 -9.69 19.44
CA ASP A 8 -14.64 -9.33 18.51
C ASP A 8 -14.85 -7.90 18.03
N TYR A 9 -16.08 -7.53 17.71
CA TYR A 9 -16.40 -6.16 17.29
C TYR A 9 -16.11 -5.16 18.43
N VAL A 10 -16.60 -5.43 19.64
CA VAL A 10 -16.36 -4.58 20.82
C VAL A 10 -14.87 -4.50 21.14
N PHE A 11 -14.16 -5.62 21.07
CA PHE A 11 -12.72 -5.69 21.30
C PHE A 11 -11.97 -4.84 20.27
N ILE A 12 -12.22 -5.03 18.97
CA ILE A 12 -11.59 -4.27 17.89
C ILE A 12 -11.88 -2.77 18.04
N ARG A 13 -13.14 -2.39 18.30
CA ARG A 13 -13.52 -0.99 18.52
C ARG A 13 -12.80 -0.40 19.72
N THR A 14 -12.72 -1.13 20.82
CA THR A 14 -11.97 -0.71 22.02
C THR A 14 -10.49 -0.53 21.71
N CYS A 15 -9.85 -1.47 21.00
CA CYS A 15 -8.46 -1.33 20.58
C CYS A 15 -8.23 -0.09 19.70
N ILE A 16 -9.12 0.15 18.72
CA ILE A 16 -9.07 1.33 17.84
C ILE A 16 -9.19 2.62 18.67
N LEU A 17 -10.13 2.67 19.61
CA LEU A 17 -10.34 3.84 20.48
C LEU A 17 -9.11 4.09 21.36
N VAL A 18 -8.59 3.05 22.01
CA VAL A 18 -7.38 3.13 22.83
C VAL A 18 -6.21 3.64 22.00
N LEU A 19 -5.90 3.02 20.86
CA LEU A 19 -4.78 3.40 20.02
C LEU A 19 -4.89 4.85 19.49
N HIS A 20 -6.08 5.29 19.08
CA HIS A 20 -6.30 6.67 18.64
C HIS A 20 -6.26 7.69 19.79
N SER A 21 -6.55 7.28 21.03
CA SER A 21 -6.48 8.16 22.20
C SER A 21 -5.05 8.44 22.68
N ILE A 22 -4.07 7.60 22.31
CA ILE A 22 -2.69 7.71 22.79
C ILE A 22 -2.10 9.09 22.46
N ALA A 23 -2.15 9.52 21.20
CA ALA A 23 -1.58 10.79 20.78
C ALA A 23 -2.24 12.02 21.46
N PRO A 24 -3.57 12.20 21.44
CA PRO A 24 -4.19 13.35 22.10
C PRO A 24 -3.95 13.37 23.61
N LEU A 25 -4.03 12.21 24.30
CA LEU A 25 -3.74 12.14 25.73
C LEU A 25 -2.28 12.46 26.03
N SER A 26 -1.35 11.98 25.21
CA SER A 26 0.09 12.27 25.34
C SER A 26 0.38 13.76 25.17
N ILE A 27 -0.26 14.43 24.21
CA ILE A 27 -0.12 15.87 23.98
C ILE A 27 -0.69 16.67 25.14
N ILE A 28 -1.93 16.35 25.56
CA ILE A 28 -2.59 17.03 26.68
C ILE A 28 -1.75 16.89 27.95
N TYR A 29 -1.33 15.66 28.29
CA TYR A 29 -0.49 15.41 29.46
C TYR A 29 0.82 16.20 29.39
N SER A 30 1.52 16.15 28.25
CA SER A 30 2.80 16.84 28.07
C SER A 30 2.65 18.36 28.24
N LEU A 31 1.60 18.97 27.67
CA LEU A 31 1.34 20.40 27.80
C LEU A 31 0.96 20.79 29.24
N VAL A 32 0.06 20.04 29.88
CA VAL A 32 -0.39 20.31 31.24
C VAL A 32 0.77 20.15 32.23
N SER A 33 1.58 19.11 32.09
CA SER A 33 2.72 18.85 32.99
C SER A 33 3.79 19.94 32.96
N VAL A 34 3.90 20.68 31.85
CA VAL A 34 4.80 21.84 31.71
C VAL A 34 4.14 23.12 32.23
N ALA A 35 2.83 23.27 32.05
CA ALA A 35 2.09 24.49 32.42
C ALA A 35 1.75 24.57 33.91
N VAL A 36 1.45 23.43 34.55
CA VAL A 36 1.01 23.37 35.94
C VAL A 36 1.66 22.21 36.70
N PRO A 37 2.00 22.38 37.98
CA PRO A 37 2.43 21.28 38.82
C PRO A 37 1.26 20.31 39.01
N LEU A 38 1.48 19.04 38.67
CA LEU A 38 0.47 18.00 38.84
C LEU A 38 0.54 17.43 40.26
N PRO A 39 -0.61 17.11 40.89
CA PRO A 39 -0.63 16.56 42.24
C PRO A 39 -0.03 15.14 42.29
N VAL A 40 -0.13 14.39 41.19
CA VAL A 40 0.40 13.03 41.06
C VAL A 40 1.03 12.88 39.69
N TYR A 41 2.28 12.39 39.67
CA TYR A 41 3.01 12.10 38.45
C TYR A 41 3.08 10.59 38.20
N PRO A 42 2.89 10.13 36.95
CA PRO A 42 3.12 8.75 36.59
C PRO A 42 4.62 8.39 36.66
N PRO A 43 5.00 7.10 36.59
CA PRO A 43 6.40 6.69 36.55
C PRO A 43 7.19 7.40 35.45
N ARG A 44 8.48 7.69 35.71
CA ARG A 44 9.35 8.46 34.79
C ARG A 44 9.38 7.88 33.36
N PHE A 45 9.41 6.56 33.20
CA PHE A 45 9.43 5.94 31.88
C PHE A 45 8.16 6.27 31.08
N LEU A 46 7.00 6.33 31.75
CA LEU A 46 5.73 6.66 31.11
C LEU A 46 5.68 8.15 30.75
N GLN A 47 6.21 9.03 31.60
CA GLN A 47 6.34 10.46 31.27
C GLN A 47 7.18 10.67 30.01
N VAL A 48 8.34 10.01 29.93
CA VAL A 48 9.21 10.06 28.75
C VAL A 48 8.49 9.52 27.53
N TRP A 49 7.77 8.41 27.66
CA TRP A 49 7.00 7.83 26.55
C TRP A 49 5.91 8.77 26.03
N LEU A 50 5.13 9.37 26.91
CA LEU A 50 4.09 10.35 26.55
C LEU A 50 4.71 11.58 25.86
N ALA A 51 5.87 12.06 26.33
CA ALA A 51 6.59 13.14 25.67
C ALA A 51 7.07 12.73 24.27
N LEU A 52 7.62 11.51 24.11
CA LEU A 52 8.03 10.98 22.80
C LEU A 52 6.84 10.82 21.84
N GLU A 53 5.69 10.35 22.31
CA GLU A 53 4.46 10.26 21.51
C GLU A 53 3.98 11.65 21.05
N ALA A 54 4.00 12.65 21.95
CA ALA A 54 3.65 14.01 21.61
C ALA A 54 4.61 14.62 20.57
N ILE A 55 5.92 14.44 20.76
CA ILE A 55 6.95 14.89 19.81
C ILE A 55 6.78 14.17 18.46
N PHE A 56 6.59 12.85 18.47
CA PHE A 56 6.40 12.06 17.27
C PHE A 56 5.17 12.53 16.49
N TYR A 57 4.06 12.78 17.18
CA TYR A 57 2.85 13.31 16.54
C TYR A 57 3.10 14.67 15.89
N LEU A 58 3.65 15.62 16.65
CA LEU A 58 3.79 17.02 16.23
C LEU A 58 4.90 17.23 15.20
N VAL A 59 6.05 16.57 15.39
CA VAL A 59 7.28 16.81 14.62
C VAL A 59 7.44 15.83 13.47
N ILE A 60 6.96 14.60 13.59
CA ILE A 60 7.10 13.58 12.53
C ILE A 60 5.79 13.42 11.75
N TYR A 61 4.70 13.09 12.43
CA TYR A 61 3.43 12.76 11.77
C TYR A 61 2.79 13.95 11.06
N LEU A 62 2.67 15.13 11.70
CA LEU A 62 2.02 16.28 11.06
C LEU A 62 2.76 16.74 9.78
N PRO A 63 4.10 16.92 9.77
CA PRO A 63 4.82 17.25 8.54
C PRO A 63 4.74 16.14 7.49
N LEU A 64 4.87 14.88 7.89
CA LEU A 64 4.77 13.73 6.99
C LEU A 64 3.38 13.65 6.35
N ARG A 65 2.31 13.85 7.13
CA ARG A 65 0.93 13.93 6.62
C ARG A 65 0.82 15.05 5.60
N LYS A 66 1.33 16.25 5.88
CA LYS A 66 1.29 17.36 4.91
C LYS A 66 2.05 17.01 3.62
N TYR A 67 3.18 16.32 3.72
CA TYR A 67 3.97 15.89 2.57
C TYR A 67 3.25 14.82 1.74
N LEU A 68 2.71 13.78 2.37
CA LEU A 68 2.04 12.65 1.69
C LEU A 68 0.67 13.02 1.09
N GLN A 69 0.08 14.13 1.52
CA GLN A 69 -1.17 14.67 0.95
C GLN A 69 -0.95 15.51 -0.32
N ARG A 70 0.29 15.62 -0.81
CA ARG A 70 0.58 16.27 -2.09
C ARG A 70 0.04 15.40 -3.24
N PRO A 71 -0.40 16.01 -4.35
CA PRO A 71 -0.82 15.26 -5.54
C PRO A 71 0.25 14.26 -5.97
N ALA A 72 -0.20 13.09 -6.45
CA ALA A 72 0.71 12.10 -6.99
C ALA A 72 1.46 12.66 -8.21
N LYS A 73 2.71 12.24 -8.38
CA LYS A 73 3.44 12.50 -9.63
C LYS A 73 2.96 11.50 -10.67
N HIS A 74 2.32 12.01 -11.70
CA HIS A 74 1.84 11.21 -12.82
C HIS A 74 2.95 11.02 -13.86
N PRO A 75 2.97 9.87 -14.57
CA PRO A 75 3.78 9.73 -15.76
C PRO A 75 3.35 10.74 -16.84
N ALA A 76 4.20 10.94 -17.84
CA ALA A 76 3.84 11.76 -19.00
C ALA A 76 2.54 11.23 -19.63
N LEU A 77 1.66 12.16 -20.01
CA LEU A 77 0.39 11.81 -20.61
C LEU A 77 0.63 11.07 -21.93
N LEU A 78 -0.05 9.93 -22.12
CA LEU A 78 0.01 9.17 -23.37
C LEU A 78 -0.58 9.99 -24.53
N SER A 79 -0.25 9.65 -25.77
CA SER A 79 -0.90 10.23 -26.95
C SER A 79 -2.41 9.93 -26.96
N ARG A 80 -3.23 10.74 -27.65
CA ARG A 80 -4.68 10.48 -27.78
C ARG A 80 -4.96 9.08 -28.32
N ASP A 81 -4.20 8.63 -29.32
CA ASP A 81 -4.35 7.30 -29.92
C ASP A 81 -4.03 6.17 -28.93
N ASP A 82 -2.98 6.33 -28.13
CA ASP A 82 -2.61 5.31 -27.14
C ASP A 82 -3.57 5.30 -25.94
N ARG A 83 -4.10 6.45 -25.53
CA ARG A 83 -5.19 6.52 -24.54
C ARG A 83 -6.44 5.82 -25.06
N ARG A 84 -6.82 6.05 -26.32
CA ARG A 84 -7.95 5.39 -26.96
C ARG A 84 -7.78 3.87 -27.03
N LYS A 85 -6.58 3.38 -27.39
CA LYS A 85 -6.26 1.94 -27.36
C LYS A 85 -6.38 1.37 -25.94
N LEU A 86 -5.90 2.09 -24.93
CA LEU A 86 -6.00 1.69 -23.53
C LEU A 86 -7.46 1.65 -23.07
N PHE A 87 -8.25 2.67 -23.44
CA PHE A 87 -9.68 2.72 -23.18
C PHE A 87 -10.38 1.48 -23.72
N TRP A 88 -10.19 1.12 -24.99
CA TRP A 88 -10.82 -0.05 -25.57
C TRP A 88 -10.40 -1.37 -24.91
N ARG A 89 -9.14 -1.51 -24.52
CA ARG A 89 -8.66 -2.68 -23.78
C ARG A 89 -9.38 -2.81 -22.43
N CYS A 90 -9.50 -1.71 -21.69
CA CYS A 90 -10.23 -1.69 -20.43
C CYS A 90 -11.72 -1.94 -20.64
N HIS A 91 -12.33 -1.23 -21.59
CA HIS A 91 -13.75 -1.28 -21.90
C HIS A 91 -14.21 -2.69 -22.30
N ASN A 92 -13.46 -3.37 -23.18
CA ASN A 92 -13.77 -4.73 -23.63
C ASN A 92 -13.60 -5.80 -22.54
N SER A 93 -12.96 -5.48 -21.42
CA SER A 93 -12.82 -6.39 -20.27
C SER A 93 -13.99 -6.30 -19.28
N ILE A 94 -14.92 -5.36 -19.48
CA ILE A 94 -16.06 -5.14 -18.59
C ILE A 94 -17.16 -6.16 -18.90
N HIS A 95 -17.44 -7.04 -17.94
CA HIS A 95 -18.47 -8.06 -18.06
C HIS A 95 -19.83 -7.58 -17.51
N ASP A 96 -19.82 -6.84 -16.40
CA ASP A 96 -21.01 -6.26 -15.77
C ASP A 96 -20.84 -4.73 -15.69
N PRO A 97 -21.37 -3.97 -16.67
CA PRO A 97 -21.15 -2.53 -16.76
C PRO A 97 -21.86 -1.74 -15.65
N ILE A 98 -22.99 -2.25 -15.15
CA ILE A 98 -23.74 -1.59 -14.07
C ILE A 98 -22.93 -1.70 -12.78
N GLN A 99 -22.51 -2.91 -12.42
CA GLN A 99 -21.73 -3.12 -11.21
C GLN A 99 -20.34 -2.48 -11.30
N TYR A 100 -19.74 -2.45 -12.50
CA TYR A 100 -18.49 -1.74 -12.76
C TYR A 100 -18.62 -0.26 -12.39
N LEU A 101 -19.60 0.46 -12.94
CA LEU A 101 -19.80 1.87 -12.62
C LEU A 101 -20.15 2.05 -11.15
N ARG A 102 -21.12 1.31 -10.60
CA ARG A 102 -21.48 1.44 -9.18
C ARG A 102 -20.27 1.29 -8.27
N LYS A 103 -19.40 0.30 -8.50
CA LYS A 103 -18.16 0.11 -7.73
C LYS A 103 -17.23 1.31 -7.85
N TRP A 104 -17.00 1.84 -9.05
CA TRP A 104 -16.17 3.02 -9.26
C TRP A 104 -16.78 4.31 -8.68
N PHE A 105 -18.10 4.36 -8.52
CA PHE A 105 -18.86 5.46 -7.93
C PHE A 105 -19.29 5.18 -6.48
N ARG A 106 -18.50 4.41 -5.72
CA ARG A 106 -18.70 4.19 -4.26
C ARG A 106 -20.06 3.58 -3.88
N GLY A 107 -20.63 2.78 -4.76
CA GLY A 107 -21.95 2.17 -4.59
C GLY A 107 -23.11 3.13 -4.81
N ALA A 108 -22.90 4.28 -5.47
CA ALA A 108 -23.96 5.22 -5.81
C ALA A 108 -25.07 4.58 -6.65
N SER A 109 -26.27 5.12 -6.53
CA SER A 109 -27.40 4.69 -7.35
C SER A 109 -27.22 5.10 -8.81
N ASP A 110 -27.86 4.39 -9.72
CA ASP A 110 -27.77 4.67 -11.16
C ASP A 110 -28.33 6.04 -11.55
N ALA A 111 -29.25 6.59 -10.75
CA ALA A 111 -29.84 7.92 -10.94
C ALA A 111 -28.89 9.06 -10.51
N ASP A 112 -27.99 8.78 -9.57
CA ASP A 112 -27.00 9.77 -9.10
C ASP A 112 -25.77 9.87 -10.01
N ILE A 113 -25.56 8.88 -10.88
CA ILE A 113 -24.46 8.82 -11.84
C ILE A 113 -24.95 9.40 -13.17
N LYS A 114 -24.60 10.66 -13.43
CA LYS A 114 -24.94 11.37 -14.67
C LYS A 114 -23.72 11.55 -15.58
N ARG A 115 -23.96 12.06 -16.78
CA ARG A 115 -22.97 12.19 -17.86
C ARG A 115 -21.67 12.84 -17.40
N GLU A 116 -21.78 13.94 -16.67
CA GLU A 116 -20.61 14.68 -16.18
C GLU A 116 -19.82 13.91 -15.10
N ASN A 117 -20.48 13.07 -14.32
CA ASN A 117 -19.79 12.22 -13.34
C ASN A 117 -18.97 11.14 -14.06
N VAL A 118 -19.49 10.55 -15.14
CA VAL A 118 -18.77 9.56 -15.97
C VAL A 118 -17.56 10.20 -16.65
N LYS A 119 -17.71 11.42 -17.16
CA LYS A 119 -16.58 12.18 -17.73
C LYS A 119 -15.51 12.50 -16.70
N ASP A 120 -15.88 12.85 -15.46
CA ASP A 120 -14.90 13.01 -14.36
C ASP A 120 -14.12 11.73 -14.08
N PHE A 121 -14.80 10.58 -14.12
CA PHE A 121 -14.16 9.27 -13.94
C PHE A 121 -13.14 8.99 -15.04
N PHE A 122 -13.50 9.17 -16.32
CA PHE A 122 -12.57 8.95 -17.42
C PHE A 122 -11.45 9.98 -17.51
N ARG A 123 -11.72 11.23 -17.12
CA ARG A 123 -10.70 12.28 -17.01
C ARG A 123 -9.62 11.89 -16.01
N TRP A 124 -10.01 11.38 -14.85
CA TRP A 124 -9.05 10.82 -13.92
C TRP A 124 -8.33 9.59 -14.50
N ALA A 125 -9.09 8.61 -15.02
CA ALA A 125 -8.56 7.31 -15.41
C ALA A 125 -7.56 7.37 -16.58
N PHE A 126 -7.79 8.23 -17.57
CA PHE A 126 -7.00 8.28 -18.80
C PHE A 126 -6.17 9.57 -18.95
N LEU A 127 -6.61 10.68 -18.35
CA LEU A 127 -5.92 11.97 -18.46
C LEU A 127 -5.10 12.34 -17.21
N ASN A 128 -5.17 11.54 -16.14
CA ASN A 128 -4.42 11.78 -14.90
C ASN A 128 -4.68 13.18 -14.28
N THR A 129 -5.81 13.81 -14.60
CA THR A 129 -6.15 15.16 -14.13
C THR A 129 -7.56 15.22 -13.56
N GLY A 130 -7.76 16.13 -12.62
CA GLY A 130 -9.08 16.49 -12.10
C GLY A 130 -9.63 17.77 -12.72
N ASP A 131 -8.76 18.55 -13.37
CA ASP A 131 -9.08 19.87 -13.89
C ASP A 131 -9.76 19.76 -15.26
N PRO A 132 -10.89 20.45 -15.47
CA PRO A 132 -11.57 20.45 -16.75
C PRO A 132 -10.75 21.20 -17.80
N ASP A 133 -10.61 20.60 -18.97
CA ASP A 133 -9.95 21.20 -20.13
C ASP A 133 -10.77 20.87 -21.39
N LEU A 134 -11.17 21.94 -22.10
CA LEU A 134 -11.99 21.85 -23.30
C LEU A 134 -11.28 21.07 -24.42
N ALA A 135 -9.94 20.99 -24.40
CA ALA A 135 -9.17 20.25 -25.38
C ALA A 135 -9.47 18.73 -25.38
N TYR A 136 -9.95 18.19 -24.26
CA TYR A 136 -10.27 16.75 -24.12
C TYR A 136 -11.77 16.46 -24.06
N GLU A 137 -12.61 17.48 -24.23
CA GLU A 137 -14.05 17.33 -24.09
C GLU A 137 -14.63 16.34 -25.10
N GLU A 138 -14.19 16.41 -26.36
CA GLU A 138 -14.58 15.48 -27.43
C GLU A 138 -14.19 14.03 -27.10
N GLU A 139 -12.98 13.81 -26.55
CA GLU A 139 -12.48 12.48 -26.18
C GLU A 139 -13.25 11.89 -24.99
N LEU A 140 -13.55 12.72 -23.99
CA LEU A 140 -14.34 12.30 -22.83
C LEU A 140 -15.80 12.00 -23.20
N GLU A 141 -16.36 12.75 -24.15
CA GLU A 141 -17.69 12.52 -24.67
C GLU A 141 -17.76 11.20 -25.48
N GLU A 142 -16.72 10.90 -26.26
CA GLU A 142 -16.56 9.59 -26.94
C GLU A 142 -16.60 8.45 -25.91
N TYR A 143 -15.81 8.55 -24.84
CA TYR A 143 -15.75 7.51 -23.80
C TYR A 143 -17.06 7.35 -23.03
N ALA A 144 -17.74 8.46 -22.72
CA ALA A 144 -19.03 8.43 -22.06
C ALA A 144 -20.12 7.78 -22.95
N THR A 145 -20.11 8.08 -24.25
CA THR A 145 -21.03 7.49 -25.24
C THR A 145 -20.83 5.99 -25.33
N GLU A 146 -19.57 5.56 -25.37
CA GLU A 146 -19.28 4.13 -25.45
C GLU A 146 -19.65 3.39 -24.15
N MET A 147 -19.56 4.06 -23.00
CA MET A 147 -20.08 3.53 -21.73
C MET A 147 -21.62 3.38 -21.75
N GLU A 148 -22.38 4.32 -22.32
CA GLU A 148 -23.83 4.16 -22.52
C GLU A 148 -24.17 2.98 -23.41
N ARG A 149 -23.43 2.84 -24.52
CA ARG A 149 -23.60 1.73 -25.45
C ARG A 149 -23.41 0.38 -24.73
N LEU A 150 -22.40 0.30 -23.86
CA LEU A 150 -22.14 -0.89 -23.06
C LEU A 150 -23.21 -1.14 -21.98
N LEU A 151 -23.76 -0.08 -21.38
CA LEU A 151 -24.86 -0.19 -20.42
C LEU A 151 -26.19 -0.59 -21.07
N GLY A 152 -26.35 -0.38 -22.38
CA GLY A 152 -27.61 -0.57 -23.08
C GLY A 152 -28.70 0.45 -22.69
N ARG A 153 -28.30 1.59 -22.12
CA ARG A 153 -29.19 2.70 -21.74
C ARG A 153 -28.47 4.04 -21.84
N GLU A 154 -29.25 5.10 -22.03
CA GLU A 154 -28.74 6.46 -21.93
C GLU A 154 -28.43 6.82 -20.46
N ILE A 155 -27.35 7.57 -20.26
CA ILE A 155 -26.99 8.17 -18.98
C ILE A 155 -27.59 9.57 -18.98
N GLU A 156 -28.32 9.92 -17.92
CA GLU A 156 -28.98 11.22 -17.84
C GLU A 156 -27.98 12.38 -18.02
N PRO A 157 -28.38 13.45 -18.75
CA PRO A 157 -27.53 14.61 -18.94
C PRO A 157 -27.34 15.39 -17.64
N GLY A 158 -26.24 16.15 -17.59
CA GLY A 158 -25.89 17.00 -16.46
C GLY A 158 -25.05 16.28 -15.39
N ARG A 159 -25.07 16.84 -14.19
CA ARG A 159 -24.25 16.40 -13.05
C ARG A 159 -25.14 15.90 -11.91
N GLY A 160 -24.91 14.66 -11.51
CA GLY A 160 -25.52 14.05 -10.33
C GLY A 160 -24.63 14.15 -9.10
N ASN A 161 -25.13 13.62 -7.98
CA ASN A 161 -24.48 13.71 -6.67
C ASN A 161 -23.37 12.66 -6.47
N ALA A 162 -23.22 11.69 -7.40
CA ALA A 162 -22.24 10.63 -7.28
C ALA A 162 -20.79 11.15 -7.39
N LYS A 163 -19.89 10.52 -6.63
CA LYS A 163 -18.45 10.79 -6.68
C LYS A 163 -17.71 9.52 -7.07
N CYS A 164 -16.92 9.59 -8.14
CA CYS A 164 -16.03 8.49 -8.51
C CYS A 164 -14.84 8.39 -7.55
N PHE A 165 -14.17 7.24 -7.55
CA PHE A 165 -12.83 7.13 -7.01
C PHE A 165 -11.84 7.80 -7.96
N ARG A 166 -10.98 8.68 -7.42
CA ARG A 166 -9.83 9.25 -8.14
C ARG A 166 -8.57 8.99 -7.34
N LEU A 167 -8.11 7.74 -7.34
CA LEU A 167 -7.14 7.20 -6.36
C LEU A 167 -5.81 7.96 -6.26
N THR A 168 -5.44 8.70 -7.30
CA THR A 168 -4.19 9.47 -7.40
C THR A 168 -4.36 10.97 -7.16
N LEU A 169 -5.60 11.46 -7.14
CA LEU A 169 -5.94 12.89 -7.02
C LEU A 169 -6.64 13.19 -5.69
N ASP A 170 -7.55 12.32 -5.28
CA ASP A 170 -8.28 12.46 -4.03
C ASP A 170 -7.33 12.28 -2.84
N LYS A 171 -7.51 13.11 -1.82
CA LYS A 171 -6.78 13.00 -0.56
C LYS A 171 -7.10 11.66 0.11
N VAL A 172 -6.04 10.94 0.50
CA VAL A 172 -6.18 9.71 1.27
C VAL A 172 -6.46 10.07 2.73
N GLU A 173 -7.47 9.47 3.34
CA GLU A 173 -7.72 9.63 4.77
C GLU A 173 -6.61 8.95 5.59
N MET A 174 -5.60 9.74 5.94
CA MET A 174 -4.49 9.28 6.76
C MET A 174 -4.88 9.28 8.25
N SER A 175 -4.85 8.10 8.85
CA SER A 175 -4.95 7.93 10.30
C SER A 175 -3.57 7.99 10.95
N HIS A 176 -3.51 8.59 12.14
CA HIS A 176 -2.28 8.60 12.92
C HIS A 176 -1.98 7.20 13.47
N ARG A 177 -0.77 6.71 13.22
CA ARG A 177 -0.21 5.52 13.87
C ARG A 177 0.77 6.00 14.93
N SER A 178 0.47 5.73 16.19
CA SER A 178 1.29 6.14 17.34
C SER A 178 2.65 5.45 17.38
N LEU A 179 3.57 5.99 18.16
CA LEU A 179 4.84 5.33 18.44
C LEU A 179 4.61 3.94 19.06
N THR A 180 3.59 3.82 19.90
CA THR A 180 3.10 2.57 20.48
C THR A 180 2.67 1.58 19.41
N TRP A 181 1.94 2.02 18.37
CA TRP A 181 1.63 1.15 17.24
C TRP A 181 2.91 0.68 16.53
N TYR A 182 3.87 1.56 16.28
CA TYR A 182 5.13 1.18 15.65
C TYR A 182 5.98 0.27 16.55
N LEU A 183 5.88 0.37 17.88
CA LEU A 183 6.46 -0.60 18.81
C LEU A 183 5.82 -1.98 18.65
N CYS A 184 4.49 -2.06 18.50
CA CYS A 184 3.82 -3.33 18.18
C CYS A 184 4.32 -3.92 16.84
N ILE A 185 4.45 -3.08 15.80
CA ILE A 185 5.00 -3.50 14.50
C ILE A 185 6.44 -4.01 14.65
N PHE A 186 7.27 -3.35 15.46
CA PHE A 186 8.64 -3.80 15.75
C PHE A 186 8.66 -5.20 16.39
N VAL A 187 7.80 -5.45 17.38
CA VAL A 187 7.71 -6.75 18.05
C VAL A 187 7.24 -7.82 17.06
N VAL A 188 6.18 -7.55 16.31
CA VAL A 188 5.63 -8.46 15.29
C VAL A 188 6.67 -8.78 14.21
N ASP A 189 7.42 -7.78 13.74
CA ASP A 189 8.50 -7.95 12.77
C ASP A 189 9.63 -8.85 13.31
N THR A 190 10.00 -8.64 14.56
CA THR A 190 11.05 -9.41 15.23
C THR A 190 10.65 -10.87 15.36
N VAL A 191 9.42 -11.12 15.86
CA VAL A 191 8.86 -12.48 15.95
C VAL A 191 8.78 -13.12 14.57
N ALA A 192 8.31 -12.39 13.56
CA ALA A 192 8.20 -12.90 12.21
C ALA A 192 9.55 -13.31 11.62
N SER A 193 10.55 -12.47 11.80
CA SER A 193 11.90 -12.72 11.32
C SER A 193 12.52 -13.93 12.01
N ILE A 194 12.36 -14.06 13.33
CA ILE A 194 12.83 -15.24 14.08
C ILE A 194 12.15 -16.51 13.58
N SER A 195 10.83 -16.47 13.36
CA SER A 195 10.09 -17.62 12.87
C SER A 195 10.50 -18.03 11.45
N LEU A 196 10.73 -17.07 10.56
CA LEU A 196 11.19 -17.37 9.20
C LEU A 196 12.60 -17.96 9.19
N MET A 197 13.51 -17.44 10.03
CA MET A 197 14.83 -18.04 10.24
C MET A 197 14.72 -19.47 10.79
N TYR A 198 13.80 -19.72 11.74
CA TYR A 198 13.53 -21.06 12.26
C TYR A 198 13.05 -22.02 11.17
N HIS A 199 12.25 -21.53 10.22
CA HIS A 199 11.83 -22.28 9.03
C HIS A 199 12.85 -22.28 7.88
N SER A 200 14.13 -22.02 8.15
CA SER A 200 15.21 -22.09 7.15
C SER A 200 15.04 -21.13 5.95
N PHE A 201 14.45 -19.97 6.19
CA PHE A 201 14.49 -18.86 5.23
C PHE A 201 15.68 -17.94 5.53
N ASP A 202 16.41 -17.59 4.48
CA ASP A 202 17.47 -16.59 4.50
C ASP A 202 16.91 -15.22 4.19
N PHE A 203 17.20 -14.23 5.04
CA PHE A 203 16.81 -12.85 4.78
C PHE A 203 17.80 -12.15 3.86
N HIS A 204 17.29 -11.58 2.77
CA HIS A 204 18.04 -10.76 1.84
C HIS A 204 17.73 -9.28 2.09
N ARG A 205 18.71 -8.59 2.70
CA ARG A 205 18.57 -7.19 3.10
C ARG A 205 18.96 -6.22 2.00
N ILE A 206 18.43 -5.01 2.06
CA ILE A 206 18.94 -3.87 1.29
C ILE A 206 20.19 -3.28 1.97
N SER A 207 20.79 -2.25 1.36
CA SER A 207 21.97 -1.57 1.91
C SER A 207 21.71 -1.08 3.35
N PHE A 208 22.78 -0.92 4.13
CA PHE A 208 22.67 -0.47 5.52
C PHE A 208 21.91 0.87 5.68
N LEU A 209 22.20 1.84 4.80
CA LEU A 209 21.45 3.10 4.74
C LEU A 209 19.97 2.88 4.39
N GLY A 210 19.68 1.90 3.54
CA GLY A 210 18.31 1.49 3.22
C GLY A 210 17.58 0.96 4.46
N ILE A 211 18.23 0.17 5.30
CA ILE A 211 17.63 -0.34 6.55
C ILE A 211 17.28 0.81 7.49
N LEU A 212 18.15 1.82 7.63
CA LEU A 212 17.90 3.00 8.45
C LEU A 212 16.77 3.89 7.91
N SER A 213 16.41 3.75 6.63
CA SER A 213 15.29 4.47 6.02
C SER A 213 13.92 3.86 6.33
N VAL A 214 13.88 2.72 7.03
CA VAL A 214 12.66 2.01 7.42
C VAL A 214 12.41 2.21 8.91
N PHE A 215 11.21 2.65 9.25
CA PHE A 215 10.73 2.81 10.62
C PHE A 215 9.47 1.96 10.88
N PRO A 216 9.43 1.18 11.98
CA PRO A 216 10.46 1.01 13.01
C PRO A 216 11.73 0.31 12.50
N PHE A 217 12.85 0.56 13.19
CA PHE A 217 14.14 -0.05 12.88
C PHE A 217 14.08 -1.58 13.00
N ARG A 218 14.71 -2.29 12.07
CA ARG A 218 14.71 -3.76 12.01
C ARG A 218 16.11 -4.30 12.38
N PRO A 219 16.41 -4.55 13.67
CA PRO A 219 17.76 -4.91 14.10
C PRO A 219 18.23 -6.25 13.52
N LEU A 220 17.32 -7.23 13.38
CA LEU A 220 17.66 -8.54 12.81
C LEU A 220 18.15 -8.43 11.35
N SER A 221 17.67 -7.43 10.61
CA SER A 221 18.13 -7.13 9.26
C SER A 221 19.61 -6.75 9.20
N VAL A 222 20.21 -6.23 10.28
CA VAL A 222 21.64 -5.87 10.30
C VAL A 222 22.52 -7.12 10.24
N PHE A 223 22.07 -8.22 10.83
CA PHE A 223 22.80 -9.48 10.91
C PHE A 223 22.60 -10.38 9.68
N ALA A 224 21.77 -9.97 8.72
CA ALA A 224 21.58 -10.74 7.50
C ALA A 224 22.88 -10.79 6.66
N LYS A 225 23.27 -12.01 6.32
CA LYS A 225 24.48 -12.30 5.52
C LYS A 225 24.29 -11.98 4.04
N SER A 226 23.06 -12.10 3.56
CA SER A 226 22.74 -11.97 2.13
C SER A 226 22.24 -10.58 1.80
N ASN A 227 22.76 -10.02 0.71
CA ASN A 227 22.23 -8.78 0.13
C ASN A 227 21.16 -9.10 -0.91
N SER A 228 20.15 -8.25 -0.99
CA SER A 228 19.20 -8.24 -2.08
C SER A 228 19.90 -7.80 -3.37
N GLN A 229 19.60 -8.50 -4.46
CA GLN A 229 20.02 -8.12 -5.81
C GLN A 229 19.28 -6.86 -6.30
N VAL A 230 18.21 -6.45 -5.61
CA VAL A 230 17.41 -5.28 -5.92
C VAL A 230 17.55 -4.25 -4.81
N LYS A 231 17.98 -3.03 -5.15
CA LYS A 231 18.36 -1.97 -4.19
C LYS A 231 17.27 -1.59 -3.18
N LYS A 232 15.99 -1.75 -3.54
CA LYS A 232 14.83 -1.26 -2.77
C LYS A 232 13.88 -2.36 -2.29
N LEU A 233 14.23 -3.63 -2.50
CA LEU A 233 13.34 -4.74 -2.17
C LEU A 233 14.05 -5.70 -1.23
N THR A 234 13.41 -5.99 -0.10
CA THR A 234 13.82 -7.06 0.81
C THR A 234 12.98 -8.30 0.54
N TYR A 235 13.55 -9.47 0.73
CA TYR A 235 12.83 -10.73 0.61
C TYR A 235 13.43 -11.79 1.52
N TRP A 236 12.62 -12.79 1.82
CA TRP A 236 13.04 -14.03 2.45
C TRP A 236 13.15 -15.10 1.38
N HIS A 237 14.23 -15.84 1.39
CA HIS A 237 14.53 -16.82 0.36
C HIS A 237 14.81 -18.18 0.99
N ARG A 238 14.19 -19.20 0.41
CA ARG A 238 14.55 -20.59 0.61
C ARG A 238 15.01 -21.16 -0.74
N PRO A 239 16.19 -21.81 -0.82
CA PRO A 239 16.69 -22.37 -2.07
C PRO A 239 15.76 -23.42 -2.68
N HIS A 240 15.70 -23.49 -4.01
CA HIS A 240 14.96 -24.52 -4.74
C HIS A 240 15.88 -25.66 -5.17
N THR A 241 15.55 -26.89 -4.80
CA THR A 241 16.27 -28.11 -5.26
C THR A 241 15.34 -29.19 -5.81
N SER A 242 14.02 -28.99 -5.68
CA SER A 242 13.00 -29.87 -6.25
C SER A 242 13.18 -30.03 -7.75
N LYS A 243 12.97 -31.24 -8.27
CA LYS A 243 13.02 -31.52 -9.72
C LYS A 243 11.64 -31.63 -10.35
N THR A 244 10.62 -31.94 -9.55
CA THR A 244 9.26 -32.16 -10.04
C THR A 244 8.30 -31.00 -9.75
N LYS A 245 8.54 -30.22 -8.71
CA LYS A 245 7.72 -29.05 -8.32
C LYS A 245 8.35 -27.75 -8.79
N LEU A 246 7.51 -26.74 -9.03
CA LEU A 246 7.94 -25.38 -9.38
C LEU A 246 8.26 -24.54 -8.13
N PRO A 247 9.20 -23.58 -8.22
CA PRO A 247 9.44 -22.62 -7.14
C PRO A 247 8.26 -21.67 -6.93
N VAL A 248 8.12 -21.16 -5.71
CA VAL A 248 7.02 -20.26 -5.31
C VAL A 248 7.52 -18.83 -5.15
N LEU A 249 6.86 -17.89 -5.83
CA LEU A 249 6.98 -16.46 -5.55
C LEU A 249 5.78 -16.02 -4.71
N PHE A 250 6.04 -15.58 -3.48
CA PHE A 250 5.02 -15.12 -2.56
C PHE A 250 5.06 -13.59 -2.40
N ILE A 251 3.91 -12.95 -2.59
CA ILE A 251 3.74 -11.50 -2.45
C ILE A 251 2.64 -11.25 -1.41
N HIS A 252 2.99 -10.65 -0.28
CA HIS A 252 2.01 -10.39 0.77
C HIS A 252 1.09 -9.20 0.45
N GLY A 253 -0.10 -9.20 1.03
CA GLY A 253 -1.04 -8.08 0.96
C GLY A 253 -0.70 -6.91 1.88
N ILE A 254 -1.57 -5.89 1.90
CA ILE A 254 -1.45 -4.75 2.81
C ILE A 254 -1.64 -5.22 4.26
N GLY A 255 -0.75 -4.83 5.17
CA GLY A 255 -0.86 -5.26 6.57
C GLY A 255 0.40 -5.01 7.38
N VAL A 256 0.84 -6.02 8.13
CA VAL A 256 2.00 -5.94 9.04
C VAL A 256 3.26 -6.64 8.50
N GLY A 257 3.29 -6.93 7.20
CA GLY A 257 4.36 -7.69 6.54
C GLY A 257 4.05 -9.17 6.48
N LEU A 258 5.08 -10.03 6.58
CA LEU A 258 4.93 -11.48 6.40
C LEU A 258 4.33 -12.23 7.60
N TYR A 259 4.18 -11.58 8.76
CA TYR A 259 3.71 -12.25 9.99
C TYR A 259 2.44 -13.11 9.82
N PRO A 260 1.34 -12.63 9.18
CA PRO A 260 0.12 -13.43 9.04
C PRO A 260 0.30 -14.69 8.17
N TYR A 261 1.39 -14.77 7.41
CA TYR A 261 1.63 -15.80 6.40
C TYR A 261 2.70 -16.80 6.82
N ILE A 262 3.28 -16.66 8.02
CA ILE A 262 4.38 -17.53 8.48
C ILE A 262 3.96 -19.00 8.47
N ASN A 263 2.82 -19.33 9.07
CA ASN A 263 2.34 -20.71 9.14
C ASN A 263 2.11 -21.25 7.72
N PHE A 264 1.48 -20.48 6.86
CA PHE A 264 1.28 -20.86 5.46
C PHE A 264 2.61 -21.12 4.73
N LEU A 265 3.62 -20.26 4.90
CA LEU A 265 4.95 -20.45 4.32
C LEU A 265 5.68 -21.65 4.93
N ALA A 266 5.48 -21.93 6.21
CA ALA A 266 6.01 -23.09 6.91
C ALA A 266 5.35 -24.40 6.44
N ASP A 267 4.05 -24.39 6.16
CA ASP A 267 3.31 -25.55 5.67
C ASP A 267 3.78 -25.94 4.27
N ILE A 268 3.94 -24.97 3.35
CA ILE A 268 4.54 -25.20 2.03
C ILE A 268 5.94 -25.78 2.17
N ASN A 269 6.72 -25.27 3.13
CA ASN A 269 8.06 -25.74 3.41
C ASN A 269 8.06 -27.21 3.88
N ALA A 270 7.15 -27.59 4.79
CA ALA A 270 7.04 -28.93 5.33
C ALA A 270 6.52 -29.96 4.30
N GLU A 271 5.48 -29.62 3.53
CA GLU A 271 4.94 -30.48 2.46
C GLU A 271 5.93 -30.70 1.32
N GLY A 272 6.78 -29.70 1.05
CA GLY A 272 7.88 -29.81 0.10
C GLY A 272 8.89 -30.91 0.45
N CYS A 273 8.97 -31.34 1.71
CA CYS A 273 9.96 -32.30 2.21
C CYS A 273 9.43 -33.73 2.35
N GLN A 274 8.18 -34.02 1.96
CA GLN A 274 7.58 -35.36 2.15
C GLN A 274 8.21 -36.47 1.28
N ASP A 275 8.74 -36.12 0.10
CA ASP A 275 9.54 -37.02 -0.71
C ASP A 275 11.00 -36.56 -0.67
N SER A 276 11.80 -37.21 0.18
CA SER A 276 13.22 -36.88 0.34
C SER A 276 14.03 -37.01 -0.94
N SER A 277 13.50 -37.69 -1.97
CA SER A 277 14.19 -37.89 -3.24
C SER A 277 14.01 -36.74 -4.24
N ASP A 278 12.90 -35.99 -4.14
CA ASP A 278 12.60 -34.90 -5.08
C ASP A 278 13.40 -33.63 -4.77
N GLY A 279 13.73 -33.40 -3.49
CA GLY A 279 14.40 -32.19 -3.01
C GLY A 279 13.40 -31.19 -2.45
N GLN A 280 13.78 -29.92 -2.39
CA GLN A 280 13.03 -28.90 -1.64
C GLN A 280 12.40 -27.85 -2.56
N VAL A 281 11.15 -27.46 -2.27
CA VAL A 281 10.49 -26.34 -2.95
C VAL A 281 11.09 -25.03 -2.46
N GLY A 282 11.83 -24.34 -3.33
CA GLY A 282 12.31 -22.99 -3.06
C GLY A 282 11.21 -21.95 -3.11
N ILE A 283 11.34 -20.96 -2.24
CA ILE A 283 10.34 -19.92 -2.00
C ILE A 283 11.04 -18.57 -1.93
N ILE A 284 10.54 -17.59 -2.67
CA ILE A 284 10.91 -16.18 -2.51
C ILE A 284 9.69 -15.46 -1.96
N ALA A 285 9.73 -15.06 -0.69
CA ALA A 285 8.70 -14.26 -0.06
C ALA A 285 9.14 -12.78 -0.05
N ILE A 286 8.55 -11.99 -0.95
CA ILE A 286 8.82 -10.57 -1.07
C ILE A 286 8.21 -9.84 0.11
N GLU A 287 8.99 -8.96 0.74
CA GLU A 287 8.50 -8.07 1.80
C GLU A 287 8.53 -6.61 1.35
N ILE A 288 7.34 -6.07 1.06
CA ILE A 288 7.12 -4.72 0.55
C ILE A 288 6.91 -3.77 1.74
N MET A 289 7.95 -3.02 2.10
CA MET A 289 7.94 -2.14 3.28
C MET A 289 6.81 -1.09 3.24
N SER A 290 6.51 -0.54 2.06
CA SER A 290 5.54 0.55 1.89
C SER A 290 4.08 0.15 2.17
N ILE A 291 3.75 -1.14 2.08
CA ILE A 291 2.40 -1.66 2.37
C ILE A 291 2.36 -2.50 3.67
N SER A 292 3.46 -2.53 4.42
CA SER A 292 3.62 -3.35 5.62
C SER A 292 3.50 -2.54 6.92
N SER A 293 2.68 -1.49 6.95
CA SER A 293 2.50 -0.65 8.15
C SER A 293 3.79 -0.01 8.70
N ARG A 294 4.75 0.29 7.81
CA ARG A 294 6.03 0.92 8.13
C ARG A 294 6.12 2.28 7.43
N ILE A 295 6.91 3.20 8.00
CA ILE A 295 7.35 4.40 7.30
C ILE A 295 8.63 4.02 6.54
N THR A 296 8.67 4.32 5.25
CA THR A 296 9.80 3.98 4.38
C THR A 296 9.88 4.98 3.24
N LEU A 297 11.03 5.00 2.55
CA LEU A 297 11.16 5.68 1.26
C LEU A 297 10.30 5.01 0.19
N THR A 298 9.93 5.79 -0.82
CA THR A 298 9.16 5.33 -1.97
C THR A 298 9.96 4.32 -2.79
N MET A 299 9.29 3.22 -3.18
CA MET A 299 9.87 2.24 -4.10
C MET A 299 10.14 2.85 -5.48
N THR A 300 9.26 3.75 -5.92
CA THR A 300 9.33 4.44 -7.22
C THR A 300 10.17 5.71 -7.13
N ASP A 301 11.49 5.55 -7.11
CA ASP A 301 12.29 6.46 -7.93
C ASP A 301 12.55 5.61 -9.17
N GLY A 302 11.73 5.81 -10.20
CA GLY A 302 12.00 5.19 -11.49
C GLY A 302 13.41 5.59 -11.94
N PRO A 303 14.06 4.79 -12.82
CA PRO A 303 15.25 5.28 -13.48
C PRO A 303 14.89 6.63 -14.08
N THR A 304 15.71 7.66 -13.84
CA THR A 304 15.84 8.73 -14.82
C THR A 304 16.01 8.00 -16.13
N VAL A 305 15.01 8.07 -17.01
CA VAL A 305 15.18 7.64 -18.39
C VAL A 305 16.28 8.56 -18.90
N GLN A 306 17.53 8.09 -18.81
CA GLN A 306 18.54 8.57 -19.72
C GLN A 306 17.93 8.27 -21.08
N SER A 307 17.62 9.32 -21.82
CA SER A 307 17.31 9.27 -23.23
C SER A 307 18.53 8.66 -23.93
N GLY A 308 18.66 7.34 -23.84
CA GLY A 308 19.56 6.55 -24.64
C GLY A 308 18.97 6.59 -26.04
N ASN A 309 19.62 7.34 -26.92
CA ASN A 309 19.53 7.13 -28.35
C ASN A 309 19.92 5.67 -28.61
N GLY A 310 18.91 4.80 -28.62
CA GLY A 310 19.02 3.42 -29.06
C GLY A 310 19.17 3.42 -30.57
N GLY A 311 20.40 3.65 -31.04
CA GLY A 311 20.83 3.20 -32.35
C GLY A 311 20.72 1.68 -32.36
N LEU A 312 19.74 1.17 -33.12
CA LEU A 312 19.67 -0.22 -33.52
C LEU A 312 20.94 -0.57 -34.28
N THR A 313 21.84 -1.34 -33.68
CA THR A 313 22.80 -2.15 -34.44
C THR A 313 22.50 -3.61 -34.19
N ASN A 314 21.93 -4.22 -35.22
CA ASN A 314 21.90 -5.65 -35.44
C ASN A 314 23.33 -6.20 -35.41
N SER A 315 23.56 -7.25 -34.62
CA SER A 315 24.53 -8.28 -34.99
C SER A 315 24.11 -9.60 -34.37
N LEU A 316 23.62 -10.47 -35.25
CA LEU A 316 23.74 -11.93 -35.15
C LEU A 316 25.21 -12.30 -34.90
N VAL A 317 25.48 -13.16 -33.92
CA VAL A 317 25.98 -14.55 -34.00
C VAL A 317 25.82 -15.17 -32.62
#